data_AF-A0A8T5RAW8-F1
#
_entry.id   AF-A0A8T5RAW8-F1
#
_cell.length_a   1.000
_cell.length_b   1.000
_cell.length_c   1.000
_cell.angle_alpha   90.00
_cell.angle_beta   90.00
_cell.angle_gamma   90.00
#
_symmetry.space_group_name_H-M   'P 1'
#
loop_
_entity.id
_entity.type
_entity.pdbx_description
1 polymer ?
#
loop_
_entity_poly.entity_id
_entity_poly.type
_entity_poly.pdbx_seq_one_letter_code
_entity_poly.pdbx_strand_id
1 'polypeptide(L)'
;MKIFYYTNYALDSLLDPLEKICSEFNSFALIFFQYFKYIFVIVLIGCGVLTLLKMRGYYFKSRSFSAKGDSNKKDLLIKPRLIVGTVYIFIGFGILFNYLIYFFIWFLDPLPDRFIFNFISLIDIDPFNLNRITDIYSAIYPHEQSIYYIVAMLSFTNTIHVTVSIWYLLYKVRNPRESIIWLLSTVPGGIFFGFTTFMPFML
;
A
#
# COMPACT_ATOMS: atom_id res chain seq x y z
N MET A 1 -35.45 -34.99 9.18
CA MET A 1 -36.15 -33.83 8.56
C MET A 1 -36.26 -32.63 9.51
N LYS A 2 -36.68 -32.77 10.77
CA LYS A 2 -36.74 -31.63 11.73
C LYS A 2 -35.37 -31.04 12.11
N ILE A 3 -34.32 -31.86 12.28
CA ILE A 3 -32.98 -31.36 12.65
C ILE A 3 -32.41 -30.44 11.56
N PHE A 4 -32.53 -30.82 10.29
CA PHE A 4 -32.12 -29.98 9.15
C PHE A 4 -32.85 -28.63 9.08
N TYR A 5 -34.13 -28.60 9.47
CA TYR A 5 -34.93 -27.38 9.46
C TYR A 5 -34.51 -26.40 10.57
N TYR A 6 -34.18 -26.92 11.76
CA TYR A 6 -33.67 -26.09 12.86
C TYR A 6 -32.24 -25.60 12.60
N THR A 7 -31.38 -26.41 11.98
CA THR A 7 -30.05 -25.95 11.56
C THR A 7 -30.12 -24.87 10.49
N ASN A 8 -31.02 -24.99 9.51
CA ASN A 8 -31.18 -23.95 8.48
C ASN A 8 -31.71 -22.65 9.11
N TYR A 9 -32.72 -22.71 9.97
CA TYR A 9 -33.24 -21.50 10.63
C TYR A 9 -32.18 -20.80 11.51
N ALA A 10 -31.37 -21.58 12.23
CA ALA A 10 -30.26 -21.03 13.03
C ALA A 10 -29.15 -20.44 12.14
N LEU A 11 -28.84 -21.10 11.02
CA LEU A 11 -27.84 -20.62 10.06
C LEU A 11 -28.30 -19.33 9.36
N ASP A 12 -29.54 -19.30 8.88
CA ASP A 12 -30.15 -18.14 8.22
C ASP A 12 -30.23 -16.95 9.19
N SER A 13 -30.57 -17.20 10.46
CA SER A 13 -30.60 -16.16 11.50
C SER A 13 -29.23 -15.55 11.83
N LEU A 14 -28.12 -16.25 11.52
CA LEU A 14 -26.75 -15.78 11.68
C LEU A 14 -26.18 -15.18 10.39
N LEU A 15 -26.59 -15.68 9.23
CA LEU A 15 -26.16 -15.23 7.91
C LEU A 15 -26.68 -13.83 7.59
N ASP A 16 -27.97 -13.57 7.79
CA ASP A 16 -28.58 -12.26 7.51
C ASP A 16 -27.86 -11.09 8.22
N PRO A 17 -27.60 -11.14 9.53
CA PRO A 17 -26.86 -10.07 10.20
C PRO A 17 -25.38 -10.01 9.77
N LEU A 18 -24.75 -11.15 9.46
CA LEU A 18 -23.37 -11.19 8.97
C LEU A 18 -23.24 -10.53 7.60
N GLU A 19 -24.13 -10.85 6.66
CA GLU A 19 -24.16 -10.24 5.32
C GLU A 19 -24.40 -8.74 5.40
N LYS A 20 -25.28 -8.29 6.31
CA LYS A 20 -25.50 -6.87 6.56
C LYS A 20 -24.22 -6.20 7.06
N ILE A 21 -23.52 -6.79 8.03
CA ILE A 21 -22.23 -6.27 8.52
C ILE A 21 -21.20 -6.21 7.40
N CYS A 22 -21.10 -7.25 6.57
CA CYS A 22 -20.20 -7.28 5.42
C CYS A 22 -20.54 -6.18 4.40
N SER A 23 -21.82 -5.96 4.09
CA SER A 23 -22.26 -4.91 3.17
C SER A 23 -21.92 -3.50 3.68
N GLU A 24 -22.15 -3.25 4.97
CA GLU A 24 -21.78 -1.98 5.62
C GLU A 24 -20.27 -1.79 5.64
N PHE A 25 -19.52 -2.85 5.95
CA PHE A 25 -18.05 -2.84 5.91
C PHE A 25 -17.51 -2.53 4.50
N ASN A 26 -18.06 -3.15 3.45
CA ASN A 26 -17.64 -2.91 2.08
C ASN A 26 -17.87 -1.45 1.66
N SER A 27 -19.04 -0.91 2.02
CA SER A 27 -19.39 0.49 1.79
C SER A 27 -18.42 1.43 2.52
N PHE A 28 -18.12 1.14 3.78
CA PHE A 28 -17.12 1.87 4.56
C PHE A 28 -15.71 1.78 3.95
N ALA A 29 -15.28 0.58 3.55
CA ALA A 29 -13.95 0.33 2.98
C ALA A 29 -13.74 1.09 1.68
N LEU A 30 -14.75 1.14 0.80
CA LEU A 30 -14.69 1.91 -0.43
C LEU A 30 -14.51 3.41 -0.15
N ILE A 31 -15.33 3.98 0.75
CA ILE A 31 -15.23 5.38 1.17
C ILE A 31 -13.86 5.66 1.79
N PHE A 32 -13.38 4.74 2.63
CA PHE A 32 -12.07 4.81 3.26
C PHE A 32 -10.96 4.96 2.21
N PHE A 33 -10.92 4.13 1.16
CA PHE A 33 -9.88 4.21 0.12
C PHE A 33 -9.93 5.53 -0.67
N GLN A 34 -11.12 6.05 -0.97
CA GLN A 34 -11.27 7.33 -1.65
C GLN A 34 -10.67 8.50 -0.86
N TYR A 35 -10.91 8.55 0.46
CA TYR A 35 -10.30 9.57 1.31
C TYR A 35 -8.80 9.32 1.53
N PHE A 36 -8.40 8.05 1.69
CA PHE A 36 -7.02 7.71 1.95
C PHE A 36 -6.08 8.03 0.80
N LYS A 37 -6.57 8.06 -0.44
CA LYS A 37 -5.83 8.59 -1.59
C LYS A 37 -5.25 9.98 -1.29
N TYR A 38 -6.08 10.91 -0.84
CA TYR A 38 -5.65 12.29 -0.57
C TYR A 38 -4.67 12.37 0.60
N ILE A 39 -4.92 11.60 1.66
CA ILE A 39 -4.01 11.50 2.81
C ILE A 39 -2.65 10.96 2.35
N PHE A 40 -2.64 9.92 1.52
CA PHE A 40 -1.43 9.31 0.98
C PHE A 40 -0.65 10.28 0.09
N VAL A 41 -1.35 11.05 -0.76
CA VAL A 41 -0.74 12.12 -1.57
C VAL A 41 -0.07 13.18 -0.68
N ILE A 42 -0.74 13.63 0.39
CA ILE A 42 -0.16 14.60 1.34
C ILE A 42 1.09 14.03 1.99
N VAL A 43 1.08 12.76 2.41
CA VAL A 43 2.26 12.08 2.99
C VAL A 43 3.40 12.03 1.98
N LEU A 44 3.15 11.65 0.72
CA LEU A 44 4.16 11.60 -0.33
C LEU A 44 4.79 12.96 -0.61
N ILE A 45 3.96 13.99 -0.81
CA ILE A 45 4.44 15.36 -1.06
C ILE A 45 5.20 15.88 0.16
N GLY A 46 4.68 15.63 1.38
CA GLY A 46 5.34 15.98 2.63
C GLY A 46 6.72 15.36 2.77
N CYS A 47 6.83 14.04 2.54
CA CYS A 47 8.11 13.32 2.51
C CYS A 47 9.08 13.91 1.49
N GLY A 48 8.60 14.21 0.28
CA GLY A 48 9.39 14.84 -0.77
C GLY A 48 9.94 16.21 -0.36
N VAL A 49 9.06 17.12 0.08
CA VAL A 49 9.42 18.47 0.54
C VAL A 49 10.40 18.42 1.72
N LEU A 50 10.16 17.59 2.72
CA LEU A 50 11.06 17.43 3.87
C LEU A 50 12.47 16.97 3.44
N THR A 51 12.54 16.07 2.47
CA THR A 51 13.81 15.59 1.91
C THR A 51 14.58 16.72 1.21
N LEU A 52 13.88 17.52 0.41
CA LEU A 52 14.46 18.68 -0.28
C LEU A 52 14.91 19.77 0.70
N LEU A 53 14.12 20.08 1.73
CA LEU A 53 14.47 21.06 2.76
C LEU A 53 15.72 20.63 3.55
N LYS A 54 15.81 19.35 3.90
CA LYS A 54 16.98 18.81 4.58
C LYS A 54 18.26 18.97 3.76
N MET A 55 18.18 18.72 2.45
CA MET A 55 19.31 18.98 1.55
C MET A 55 19.70 20.45 1.48
N ARG A 56 18.73 21.37 1.41
CA ARG A 56 19.01 22.81 1.46
C ARG A 56 19.81 23.16 2.71
N GLY A 57 19.43 22.60 3.87
CA GLY A 57 20.18 22.75 5.12
C GLY A 57 21.64 22.26 5.03
N TYR A 58 21.88 21.08 4.44
CA TYR A 58 23.24 20.57 4.21
C TYR A 58 24.05 21.45 3.25
N TYR A 59 23.43 21.94 2.17
CA TYR A 59 24.09 22.82 1.20
C TYR A 59 24.52 24.14 1.84
N PHE A 60 23.64 24.81 2.58
CA PHE A 60 23.97 26.04 3.31
C PHE A 60 25.08 25.82 4.34
N LYS A 61 25.03 24.71 5.09
CA LYS A 61 26.09 24.34 6.02
C LYS A 61 27.42 24.13 5.29
N SER A 62 27.42 23.36 4.20
CA SER A 62 28.64 23.12 3.41
C SER A 62 29.27 24.40 2.87
N ARG A 63 28.46 25.37 2.42
CA ARG A 63 28.94 26.69 1.95
C ARG A 63 29.54 27.52 3.09
N SER A 64 28.93 27.51 4.28
CA SER A 64 29.44 28.22 5.45
C SER A 64 30.74 27.61 6.02
N PHE A 65 30.92 26.29 5.92
CA PHE A 65 32.13 25.59 6.37
C PHE A 65 33.24 25.56 5.30
N SER A 66 32.90 25.57 4.01
CA SER A 66 33.87 25.68 2.93
C SER A 66 34.63 27.01 2.95
N ALA A 67 34.03 28.07 3.52
CA ALA A 67 34.73 29.33 3.81
C ALA A 67 35.83 29.20 4.89
N LYS A 68 35.84 28.09 5.65
CA LYS A 68 36.84 27.78 6.70
C LYS A 68 37.86 26.71 6.29
N GLY A 69 37.93 26.32 5.00
CA GLY A 69 39.01 25.48 4.46
C GLY A 69 38.86 23.96 4.66
N ASP A 70 37.70 23.47 5.10
CA ASP A 70 37.49 22.05 5.41
C ASP A 70 36.84 21.32 4.22
N SER A 71 37.66 20.83 3.28
CA SER A 71 37.25 20.41 1.93
C SER A 71 36.80 18.95 1.78
N ASN A 72 36.71 18.16 2.86
CA ASN A 72 36.86 16.71 2.71
C ASN A 72 35.68 15.78 3.01
N LYS A 73 34.44 16.26 3.12
CA LYS A 73 33.26 15.36 3.14
C LYS A 73 32.13 15.86 2.24
N LYS A 74 32.26 15.63 0.93
CA LYS A 74 31.10 15.65 0.03
C LYS A 74 30.16 14.53 0.47
N ASP A 75 29.02 14.88 1.05
CA ASP A 75 27.97 13.92 1.40
C ASP A 75 27.47 13.25 0.10
N LEU A 76 27.91 12.01 -0.14
CA LEU A 76 27.59 11.22 -1.35
C LEU A 76 26.07 11.03 -1.52
N LEU A 77 25.29 11.23 -0.46
CA LEU A 77 23.84 11.06 -0.45
C LEU A 77 23.05 12.29 -0.91
N ILE A 78 23.71 13.40 -1.27
CA ILE A 78 23.02 14.58 -1.80
C ILE A 78 22.28 14.25 -3.10
N LYS A 79 22.93 13.57 -4.06
CA LYS A 79 22.31 13.21 -5.35
C LYS A 79 21.12 12.25 -5.16
N PRO A 80 21.25 11.13 -4.41
CA PRO A 80 20.11 10.27 -4.09
C PRO A 80 18.94 10.98 -3.40
N ARG A 81 19.20 11.84 -2.41
CA ARG A 81 18.13 12.59 -1.71
C ARG A 81 17.36 13.52 -2.65
N LEU A 82 18.05 14.12 -3.62
CA LEU A 82 17.40 15.00 -4.61
C LEU A 82 16.48 14.22 -5.52
N ILE A 83 17.02 13.14 -6.12
CA ILE A 83 16.24 12.26 -6.99
C ILE A 83 15.01 11.76 -6.25
N VAL A 84 15.19 11.26 -5.02
CA VAL A 84 14.09 10.67 -4.26
C VAL A 84 13.08 11.73 -3.84
N GLY A 85 13.51 12.89 -3.35
CA GLY A 85 12.60 13.99 -3.02
C GLY A 85 11.74 14.43 -4.22
N THR A 86 12.34 14.55 -5.40
CA THR A 86 11.63 14.87 -6.64
C THR A 86 10.68 13.75 -7.07
N VAL A 87 11.11 12.49 -6.99
CA VAL A 87 10.29 11.32 -7.33
C VAL A 87 9.06 11.24 -6.42
N TYR A 88 9.19 11.49 -5.11
CA TYR A 88 8.04 11.47 -4.19
C TYR A 88 6.99 12.53 -4.55
N ILE A 89 7.43 13.75 -4.91
CA ILE A 89 6.52 14.82 -5.33
C ILE A 89 5.85 14.45 -6.65
N PHE A 90 6.61 13.94 -7.62
CA PHE A 90 6.09 13.50 -8.91
C PHE A 90 5.05 12.37 -8.74
N ILE A 91 5.36 11.37 -7.89
CA ILE A 91 4.43 10.28 -7.57
C ILE A 91 3.17 10.82 -6.89
N GLY A 92 3.31 11.70 -5.90
CA GLY A 92 2.17 12.33 -5.22
C GLY A 92 1.23 13.05 -6.18
N PHE A 93 1.77 13.89 -7.08
CA PHE A 93 0.95 14.55 -8.11
C PHE A 93 0.34 13.57 -9.11
N GLY A 94 1.07 12.57 -9.56
CA GLY A 94 0.53 11.60 -10.52
C GLY A 94 -0.58 10.73 -9.93
N ILE A 95 -0.52 10.42 -8.62
CA ILE A 95 -1.61 9.74 -7.90
C ILE A 95 -2.82 10.67 -7.74
N LEU A 96 -2.59 11.96 -7.43
CA LEU A 96 -3.66 12.95 -7.31
C LEU A 96 -4.50 13.06 -8.59
N PHE A 97 -3.85 13.03 -9.76
CA PHE A 97 -4.50 13.12 -11.07
C PHE A 97 -4.87 11.77 -11.68
N ASN A 98 -4.83 10.67 -10.92
CA ASN A 98 -5.11 9.29 -11.36
C ASN A 98 -4.17 8.70 -12.43
N TYR A 99 -3.40 9.52 -13.15
CA TYR A 99 -2.51 9.08 -14.23
C TYR A 99 -1.52 8.01 -13.78
N LEU A 100 -0.84 8.21 -12.63
CA LEU A 100 0.11 7.22 -12.14
C LEU A 100 -0.56 5.98 -11.56
N ILE A 101 -1.80 6.08 -11.06
CA ILE A 101 -2.54 4.90 -10.60
C ILE A 101 -2.78 3.96 -11.79
N TYR A 102 -3.29 4.48 -12.89
CA TYR A 102 -3.48 3.69 -14.12
C TYR A 102 -2.16 3.13 -14.66
N PHE A 103 -1.10 3.95 -14.67
CA PHE A 103 0.22 3.50 -15.10
C PHE A 103 0.76 2.36 -14.21
N PHE A 104 0.63 2.46 -12.88
CA PHE A 104 1.08 1.43 -11.96
C PHE A 104 0.26 0.15 -12.08
N ILE A 105 -1.06 0.25 -12.23
CA ILE A 105 -1.89 -0.92 -12.50
C ILE A 105 -1.36 -1.62 -13.75
N TRP A 106 -1.24 -0.92 -14.88
CA TRP A 106 -0.74 -1.51 -16.12
C TRP A 106 0.69 -2.07 -16.03
N PHE A 107 1.59 -1.37 -15.34
CA PHE A 107 3.00 -1.77 -15.23
C PHE A 107 3.22 -2.97 -14.29
N LEU A 108 2.41 -3.06 -13.22
CA LEU A 108 2.53 -4.10 -12.20
C LEU A 108 1.57 -5.27 -12.42
N ASP A 109 0.57 -5.15 -13.30
CA ASP A 109 -0.33 -6.26 -13.68
C ASP A 109 0.40 -7.56 -14.10
N PRO A 110 1.50 -7.52 -14.87
CA PRO A 110 2.21 -8.76 -15.24
C PRO A 110 3.06 -9.34 -14.10
N LEU A 111 3.18 -8.64 -12.96
CA LEU A 111 3.93 -9.15 -11.82
C LEU A 111 3.09 -10.25 -11.15
N PRO A 112 3.66 -11.43 -10.84
CA PRO A 112 2.97 -12.42 -10.02
C PRO A 112 2.91 -11.90 -8.59
N ASP A 113 1.94 -11.03 -8.33
CA ASP A 113 1.59 -10.49 -7.02
C ASP A 113 0.31 -11.18 -6.53
N ARG A 114 -0.04 -11.05 -5.23
CA ARG A 114 -1.21 -11.71 -4.61
C ARG A 114 -1.06 -13.23 -4.40
N PHE A 115 0.12 -13.68 -3.97
CA PHE A 115 0.35 -15.08 -3.60
C PHE A 115 -0.64 -15.65 -2.59
N ILE A 116 -1.27 -14.81 -1.76
CA ILE A 116 -2.32 -15.25 -0.83
C ILE A 116 -3.43 -16.06 -1.53
N PHE A 117 -3.81 -15.71 -2.75
CA PHE A 117 -4.84 -16.43 -3.49
C PHE A 117 -4.32 -17.77 -4.04
N ASN A 118 -3.02 -17.86 -4.35
CA ASN A 118 -2.39 -19.13 -4.72
C ASN A 118 -2.35 -20.11 -3.53
N PHE A 119 -2.19 -19.62 -2.30
CA PHE A 119 -2.30 -20.50 -1.11
C PHE A 119 -3.72 -21.02 -0.90
N ILE A 120 -4.74 -20.22 -1.22
CA ILE A 120 -6.14 -20.66 -1.13
C ILE A 120 -6.41 -21.76 -2.16
N SER A 121 -5.81 -21.71 -3.35
CA SER A 121 -5.93 -22.79 -4.35
C SER A 121 -5.25 -24.12 -3.97
N LEU A 122 -4.38 -24.15 -2.94
CA LEU A 122 -3.81 -25.40 -2.41
C LEU A 122 -4.81 -26.18 -1.56
N ILE A 123 -5.82 -25.49 -1.03
CA ILE A 123 -7.00 -26.10 -0.45
C ILE A 123 -7.91 -26.39 -1.64
N ASP A 124 -8.38 -27.63 -1.80
CA ASP A 124 -9.12 -28.14 -2.97
C ASP A 124 -10.50 -27.47 -3.13
N ILE A 125 -10.48 -26.17 -3.39
CA ILE A 125 -11.61 -25.26 -3.52
C ILE A 125 -11.87 -25.09 -5.00
N ASP A 126 -13.14 -25.19 -5.38
CA ASP A 126 -13.60 -24.99 -6.75
C ASP A 126 -13.05 -23.66 -7.33
N PRO A 127 -12.36 -23.69 -8.49
CA PRO A 127 -11.84 -22.50 -9.15
C PRO A 127 -12.87 -21.37 -9.32
N PHE A 128 -14.15 -21.73 -9.45
CA PHE A 128 -15.23 -20.76 -9.56
C PHE A 128 -15.44 -19.95 -8.27
N ASN A 129 -15.33 -20.59 -7.10
CA ASN A 129 -15.41 -19.91 -5.80
C ASN A 129 -14.15 -19.09 -5.53
N LEU A 130 -13.00 -19.55 -6.00
CA LEU A 130 -11.76 -18.79 -5.90
C LEU A 130 -11.85 -17.48 -6.70
N ASN A 131 -12.35 -17.55 -7.94
CA ASN A 131 -12.47 -16.37 -8.80
C ASN A 131 -13.32 -15.25 -8.16
N ARG A 132 -14.43 -15.63 -7.49
CA ARG A 132 -15.32 -14.71 -6.77
C ARG A 132 -14.65 -13.93 -5.66
N ILE A 133 -13.63 -14.50 -5.03
CA ILE A 133 -12.87 -13.86 -3.95
C ILE A 133 -11.68 -13.07 -4.53
N THR A 134 -11.11 -13.49 -5.65
CA THR A 134 -9.95 -12.84 -6.27
C THR A 134 -10.29 -11.66 -7.17
N ASP A 135 -11.49 -11.62 -7.73
CA ASP A 135 -11.97 -10.54 -8.58
C ASP A 135 -13.26 -9.96 -8.01
N ILE A 136 -13.19 -8.69 -7.59
CA ILE A 136 -14.31 -7.98 -6.98
C ILE A 136 -15.52 -7.86 -7.92
N TYR A 137 -15.31 -7.84 -9.24
CA TYR A 137 -16.40 -7.76 -10.22
C TYR A 137 -17.15 -9.08 -10.38
N SER A 138 -16.54 -10.19 -9.96
CA SER A 138 -17.13 -11.52 -10.03
C SER A 138 -17.79 -11.96 -8.72
N ALA A 139 -17.58 -11.20 -7.63
CA ALA A 139 -18.16 -11.48 -6.32
C ALA A 139 -19.70 -11.34 -6.35
N ILE A 140 -20.38 -12.35 -5.80
CA ILE A 140 -21.85 -12.38 -5.72
C ILE A 140 -22.32 -12.02 -4.31
N TYR A 141 -21.58 -12.47 -3.30
CA TYR A 141 -21.95 -12.26 -1.91
C TYR A 141 -21.14 -11.13 -1.24
N PRO A 142 -21.73 -10.39 -0.28
CA PRO A 142 -21.03 -9.29 0.40
C PRO A 142 -19.76 -9.73 1.14
N HIS A 143 -19.74 -10.94 1.69
CA HIS A 143 -18.59 -11.46 2.43
C HIS A 143 -17.38 -11.75 1.54
N GLU A 144 -17.59 -12.15 0.28
CA GLU A 144 -16.51 -12.35 -0.71
C GLU A 144 -15.79 -11.03 -1.00
N GLN A 145 -16.57 -9.97 -1.20
CA GLN A 145 -16.03 -8.60 -1.34
C GLN A 145 -15.30 -8.13 -0.08
N SER A 146 -15.83 -8.44 1.11
CA SER A 146 -15.16 -8.07 2.38
C SER A 146 -13.77 -8.70 2.49
N ILE A 147 -13.61 -9.95 2.07
CA ILE A 147 -12.30 -10.62 2.04
C ILE A 147 -11.35 -9.86 1.10
N TYR A 148 -11.81 -9.51 -0.11
CA TYR A 148 -10.99 -8.71 -1.04
C TYR A 148 -10.59 -7.35 -0.45
N TYR A 149 -11.52 -6.65 0.20
CA TYR A 149 -11.22 -5.37 0.86
C TYR A 149 -10.21 -5.51 2.00
N ILE A 150 -10.26 -6.58 2.79
CA ILE A 150 -9.26 -6.85 3.83
C ILE A 150 -7.88 -7.05 3.20
N VAL A 151 -7.78 -7.84 2.13
CA VAL A 151 -6.52 -8.03 1.38
C VAL A 151 -6.01 -6.70 0.82
N ALA A 152 -6.90 -5.88 0.25
CA ALA A 152 -6.57 -4.56 -0.25
C ALA A 152 -6.06 -3.61 0.85
N MET A 153 -6.65 -3.65 2.06
CA MET A 153 -6.17 -2.84 3.19
C MET A 153 -4.75 -3.26 3.60
N LEU A 154 -4.48 -4.56 3.71
CA LEU A 154 -3.14 -5.07 4.04
C LEU A 154 -2.11 -4.73 2.95
N SER A 155 -2.51 -4.83 1.69
CA SER A 155 -1.72 -4.41 0.53
C SER A 155 -1.34 -2.92 0.60
N PHE A 156 -2.31 -2.05 0.91
CA PHE A 156 -2.08 -0.62 1.08
C PHE A 156 -1.18 -0.31 2.28
N THR A 157 -1.39 -0.96 3.43
CA THR A 157 -0.52 -0.80 4.60
C THR A 157 0.93 -1.14 4.27
N ASN A 158 1.19 -2.28 3.63
CA ASN A 158 2.53 -2.66 3.22
C ASN A 158 3.17 -1.63 2.26
N THR A 159 2.37 -1.07 1.35
CA THR A 159 2.84 -0.03 0.41
C THR A 159 3.23 1.27 1.13
N ILE A 160 2.44 1.71 2.12
CA ILE A 160 2.82 2.85 2.98
C ILE A 160 4.11 2.55 3.72
N HIS A 161 4.23 1.36 4.32
CA HIS A 161 5.42 1.00 5.08
C HIS A 161 6.68 0.99 4.20
N VAL A 162 6.64 0.40 3.00
CA VAL A 162 7.75 0.43 2.05
C VAL A 162 8.12 1.87 1.70
N THR A 163 7.12 2.70 1.40
CA THR A 163 7.29 4.12 1.09
C THR A 163 8.00 4.85 2.25
N VAL A 164 7.46 4.76 3.46
CA VAL A 164 8.04 5.43 4.63
C VAL A 164 9.44 4.89 4.98
N SER A 165 9.69 3.59 4.84
CA SER A 165 11.00 2.99 5.07
C SER A 165 12.07 3.50 4.10
N ILE A 166 11.75 3.61 2.81
CA ILE A 166 12.65 4.20 1.79
C ILE A 166 12.98 5.65 2.15
N TRP A 167 11.95 6.44 2.48
CA TRP A 167 12.13 7.83 2.89
C TRP A 167 13.01 7.95 4.14
N TYR A 168 12.75 7.15 5.18
CA TYR A 168 13.46 7.21 6.44
C TYR A 168 14.94 6.81 6.31
N LEU A 169 15.25 5.84 5.45
CA LEU A 169 16.64 5.43 5.15
C LEU A 169 17.48 6.60 4.60
N LEU A 170 16.88 7.44 3.74
CA LEU A 170 17.55 8.60 3.14
C LEU A 170 17.56 9.82 4.06
N TYR A 171 16.51 9.95 4.89
CA TYR A 171 16.39 11.02 5.86
C TYR A 171 17.35 10.81 7.03
N LYS A 172 17.44 9.63 7.66
CA LYS A 172 18.21 9.40 8.88
C LYS A 172 19.37 8.41 8.67
N VAL A 173 20.49 8.92 8.14
CA VAL A 173 21.69 8.12 7.85
C VAL A 173 22.38 7.52 9.08
N ARG A 174 22.07 8.00 10.30
CA ARG A 174 22.83 7.63 11.51
C ARG A 174 22.65 6.14 11.90
N ASN A 175 21.46 5.57 11.73
CA ASN A 175 21.14 4.16 12.05
C ASN A 175 20.28 3.52 10.94
N PRO A 176 20.88 3.08 9.81
CA PRO A 176 20.12 2.55 8.69
C PRO A 176 19.55 1.15 8.94
N ARG A 177 20.09 0.41 9.93
CA ARG A 177 19.74 -1.00 10.19
C ARG A 177 18.25 -1.20 10.44
N GLU A 178 17.64 -0.37 11.27
CA GLU A 178 16.20 -0.46 11.56
C GLU A 178 15.40 -0.31 10.26
N SER A 179 15.62 0.78 9.51
CA SER A 179 14.92 1.05 8.25
C SER A 179 15.06 -0.09 7.23
N ILE A 180 16.23 -0.71 7.16
CA ILE A 180 16.49 -1.85 6.28
C ILE A 180 15.70 -3.08 6.74
N ILE A 181 15.66 -3.37 8.05
CA ILE A 181 14.88 -4.48 8.60
C ILE A 181 13.38 -4.26 8.31
N TRP A 182 12.87 -3.04 8.54
CA TRP A 182 11.47 -2.69 8.23
C TRP A 182 11.16 -2.83 6.73
N LEU A 183 12.09 -2.43 5.85
CA LEU A 183 11.92 -2.59 4.41
C LEU A 183 11.92 -4.08 4.02
N LEU A 184 12.84 -4.87 4.55
CA LEU A 184 12.92 -6.31 4.30
C LEU A 184 11.70 -7.07 4.85
N SER A 185 11.08 -6.63 5.95
CA SER A 185 9.88 -7.26 6.49
C SER A 185 8.60 -6.92 5.69
N THR A 186 8.57 -5.78 5.00
CA THR A 186 7.36 -5.26 4.34
C THR A 186 7.28 -5.64 2.86
N VAL A 187 8.43 -5.85 2.19
CA VAL A 187 8.48 -6.36 0.81
C VAL A 187 7.76 -7.72 0.65
N PRO A 188 8.00 -8.74 1.49
CA PRO A 188 7.24 -9.98 1.46
C PRO A 188 5.74 -9.73 1.60
N GLY A 189 5.32 -8.86 2.52
CA GLY A 189 3.92 -8.50 2.70
C GLY A 189 3.27 -7.94 1.42
N GLY A 190 3.96 -7.02 0.73
CA GLY A 190 3.49 -6.52 -0.57
C GLY A 190 3.42 -7.58 -1.66
N ILE A 191 4.35 -8.54 -1.68
CA ILE A 191 4.30 -9.69 -2.60
C ILE A 191 3.11 -10.61 -2.27
N PHE A 192 2.89 -10.90 -0.98
CA PHE A 192 1.82 -11.78 -0.50
C PHE A 192 0.43 -11.22 -0.80
N PHE A 193 0.18 -9.94 -0.48
CA PHE A 193 -1.13 -9.30 -0.63
C PHE A 193 -1.33 -8.59 -1.98
N GLY A 194 -0.27 -8.50 -2.80
CA GLY A 194 -0.24 -7.75 -4.06
C GLY A 194 0.10 -6.28 -3.84
N PHE A 195 0.88 -5.66 -4.72
CA PHE A 195 1.10 -4.20 -4.67
C PHE A 195 -0.01 -3.44 -5.39
N THR A 196 -0.72 -4.11 -6.29
CA THR A 196 -1.78 -3.50 -7.13
C THR A 196 -3.18 -3.57 -6.52
N THR A 197 -3.41 -4.46 -5.55
CA THR A 197 -4.75 -4.85 -5.08
C THR A 197 -5.59 -3.68 -4.57
N PHE A 198 -4.98 -2.69 -3.94
CA PHE A 198 -5.68 -1.50 -3.42
C PHE A 198 -5.87 -0.38 -4.45
N MET A 199 -5.08 -0.38 -5.54
CA MET A 199 -4.98 0.76 -6.46
C MET A 199 -6.31 1.11 -7.16
N PRO A 200 -7.13 0.16 -7.60
CA PRO A 200 -8.43 0.46 -8.22
C PRO A 200 -9.38 1.25 -7.31
N PHE A 201 -9.28 1.07 -5.98
CA PHE A 201 -10.17 1.75 -5.02
C PHE A 201 -9.77 3.20 -4.74
N MET A 202 -8.59 3.62 -5.20
CA MET A 202 -8.13 5.00 -5.07
C MET A 202 -8.49 5.87 -6.27
N LEU A 203 -9.03 5.30 -7.34
CA LEU A 203 -9.46 6.07 -8.52
C LEU A 203 -10.62 7.00 -8.18
#